data_AF-A0A417YRF0-F1
#
_entry.id   AF-A0A417YRF0-F1
#
_cell.length_a   1.000
_cell.length_b   1.000
_cell.length_c   1.000
_cell.angle_alpha   90.00
_cell.angle_beta   90.00
_cell.angle_gamma   90.00
#
_symmetry.space_group_name_H-M   'P 1'
#
loop_
_entity.id
_entity.type
_entity.pdbx_description
1 polymer ?
#
loop_
_entity_poly.entity_id
_entity_poly.type
_entity_poly.pdbx_seq_one_letter_code
_entity_poly.pdbx_strand_id
1 'polypeptide(L)' 'MRTSDLFKGQKVDIPCPKCGKKTPVDAGWLLKQGSVAKIKCKFCGEDFDVDTSEFKKSTEKAIKGIKKMFK' A
#
# COMPACT_ATOMS: atom_id res chain seq x y z
N MET A 1 -14.68 -5.71 -11.03
CA MET A 1 -14.00 -5.23 -9.80
C MET A 1 -12.54 -4.95 -10.07
N ARG A 2 -12.14 -3.67 -9.99
CA ARG A 2 -10.74 -3.25 -9.99
C ARG A 2 -10.12 -3.60 -8.64
N THR A 3 -8.84 -3.93 -8.63
CA THR A 3 -8.11 -4.37 -7.44
C THR A 3 -8.05 -3.29 -6.35
N SER A 4 -7.96 -2.01 -6.73
CA SER A 4 -7.96 -0.89 -5.79
C SER A 4 -9.26 -0.70 -5.01
N ASP A 5 -10.39 -1.22 -5.50
CA ASP A 5 -11.68 -1.17 -4.77
C ASP A 5 -11.78 -2.24 -3.68
N LEU A 6 -11.06 -3.36 -3.80
CA LEU A 6 -11.04 -4.43 -2.79
C LEU A 6 -10.23 -4.04 -1.54
N PHE A 7 -9.26 -3.14 -1.68
CA PHE A 7 -8.36 -2.69 -0.61
C PHE A 7 -8.67 -1.27 -0.15
N LYS A 8 -9.78 -0.70 -0.63
CA LYS A 8 -10.22 0.65 -0.28
C LYS A 8 -10.64 0.68 1.18
N GLY A 9 -9.99 1.51 2.00
CA GLY A 9 -10.23 1.59 3.44
C GLY A 9 -9.34 0.66 4.28
N GLN A 10 -8.57 -0.23 3.65
CA GLN A 10 -7.57 -1.02 4.37
C GLN A 10 -6.35 -0.15 4.64
N LYS A 11 -6.01 0.07 5.90
CA LYS A 11 -4.83 0.83 6.30
C LYS A 11 -3.63 -0.11 6.44
N VAL A 12 -2.50 0.31 5.89
CA VAL A 12 -1.19 -0.33 6.08
C VAL A 12 -0.28 0.59 6.87
N ASP A 13 0.30 0.05 7.92
CA ASP A 13 1.24 0.74 8.79
C ASP A 13 2.64 0.68 8.19
N ILE A 14 3.09 1.81 7.65
CA ILE A 14 4.39 1.92 7.02
C ILE A 14 5.39 2.52 8.02
N PRO A 15 6.47 1.79 8.35
CA PRO A 15 7.50 2.30 9.24
C PRO A 15 8.24 3.46 8.56
N CYS A 16 8.33 4.59 9.27
CA CYS A 16 9.13 5.71 8.82
C CYS A 16 10.61 5.42 9.09
N PRO A 17 11.50 5.46 8.08
CA PRO A 17 12.92 5.17 8.25
C PRO A 17 13.65 6.22 9.10
N LYS A 18 13.07 7.42 9.26
CA LYS A 18 13.68 8.53 10.01
C LYS A 18 13.41 8.48 11.50
N CYS A 19 12.15 8.22 11.90
CA CYS A 19 11.74 8.25 13.31
C CYS A 19 11.33 6.88 13.86
N GLY A 20 11.30 5.84 13.03
CA GLY A 20 10.89 4.47 13.42
C GLY A 20 9.40 4.31 13.69
N LYS A 21 8.61 5.39 13.74
CA LYS A 21 7.16 5.34 13.97
C LYS A 21 6.44 4.89 12.71
N LYS A 22 5.37 4.12 12.91
CA LYS A 22 4.53 3.61 11.83
C LYS A 22 3.45 4.62 11.47
N THR A 23 3.39 5.01 10.21
CA THR A 23 2.33 5.88 9.68
C THR A 23 1.30 5.02 8.97
N PRO A 24 0.02 5.06 9.38
CA PRO A 24 -1.04 4.36 8.69
C PRO A 24 -1.40 5.07 7.39
N VAL A 25 -1.33 4.34 6.27
CA VAL A 25 -1.62 4.82 4.92
C VAL A 25 -2.68 3.93 4.26
N ASP A 26 -3.56 4.50 3.44
CA ASP A 26 -4.56 3.71 2.73
C ASP A 26 -3.91 2.84 1.64
N ALA A 27 -4.11 1.52 1.74
CA ALA A 27 -3.57 0.54 0.80
C ALA A 27 -4.16 0.73 -0.60
N GLY A 28 -5.44 1.10 -0.70
CA GLY A 28 -6.08 1.45 -1.96
C GLY A 28 -5.43 2.65 -2.65
N TRP A 29 -5.03 3.68 -1.90
CA TRP A 29 -4.26 4.82 -2.37
C TRP A 29 -2.84 4.41 -2.82
N LEU A 30 -2.14 3.57 -2.05
CA LEU A 30 -0.82 3.05 -2.43
C LEU A 30 -0.85 2.21 -3.71
N LEU A 31 -1.89 1.39 -3.91
CA LEU A 31 -2.06 0.60 -5.13
C LEU A 31 -2.40 1.45 -6.37
N LYS A 32 -2.92 2.67 -6.15
CA LYS A 32 -3.12 3.67 -7.21
C LYS A 32 -1.86 4.46 -7.50
N GLN A 33 -0.97 4.61 -6.52
CA GLN A 33 0.38 5.12 -6.77
C GLN A 33 1.12 4.19 -7.74
N GLY A 34 2.11 4.74 -8.44
CA GLY A 34 2.89 4.02 -9.44
C GLY A 34 3.83 2.98 -8.82
N SER A 35 5.09 3.01 -9.24
CA SER A 35 6.13 2.16 -8.66
C SER A 35 6.60 2.64 -7.29
N VAL A 36 6.54 3.96 -7.06
CA VAL A 36 6.99 4.60 -5.83
C VAL A 36 5.89 5.53 -5.31
N ALA A 37 5.57 5.41 -4.03
CA ALA A 37 4.66 6.30 -3.33
C ALA A 37 5.44 7.21 -2.36
N LYS A 38 5.26 8.53 -2.50
CA LYS A 38 5.77 9.51 -1.55
C LYS A 38 4.84 9.61 -0.36
N ILE A 39 5.34 9.32 0.83
CA ILE A 39 4.56 9.30 2.06
C ILE A 39 5.17 10.29 3.02
N LYS A 40 4.33 11.19 3.52
CA LYS A 40 4.72 12.10 4.59
C LYS A 40 4.48 11.44 5.95
N CYS A 41 5.52 11.34 6.76
CA CYS A 41 5.39 10.86 8.13
C CYS A 41 4.59 11.88 8.95
N LYS A 42 3.49 11.44 9.58
CA LYS A 42 2.70 12.31 10.47
C LYS A 42 3.39 12.65 11.79
N PHE A 43 4.47 11.95 12.14
CA PHE A 43 5.16 12.11 13.41
C PHE A 43 6.39 13.00 13.32
N CYS A 44 7.28 12.75 12.36
CA CYS A 44 8.48 13.57 12.16
C CYS A 44 8.34 14.63 11.06
N GLY A 45 7.26 14.57 10.27
CA GLY A 45 7.01 15.51 9.18
C GLY A 45 7.86 15.28 7.92
N GLU A 46 8.78 14.31 7.93
CA GLU A 46 9.63 13.99 6.78
C GLU A 46 8.88 13.18 5.73
N ASP A 47 9.16 13.49 4.47
CA ASP A 47 8.72 12.74 3.31
C ASP A 47 9.70 11.61 3.00
N PHE A 48 9.18 10.43 2.69
CA PHE A 48 9.99 9.29 2.29
C PHE A 48 9.30 8.49 1.18
N ASP A 49 10.11 7.91 0.31
CA ASP A 49 9.67 7.10 -0.81
C ASP A 49 9.49 5.64 -0.37
N VAL A 50 8.37 5.03 -0.76
CA VAL A 50 8.08 3.62 -0.52
C VAL A 50 7.89 2.94 -1.86
N ASP A 51 8.65 1.87 -2.10
CA ASP A 51 8.41 1.02 -3.27
C ASP A 51 7.08 0.28 -3.10
N THR A 52 6.13 0.61 -3.97
CA THR A 52 4.81 -0.04 -4.03
C THR A 52 4.76 -1.09 -5.12
N SER A 53 5.84 -1.27 -5.89
CA SER A 53 5.94 -2.21 -7.00
C SER A 53 5.77 -3.66 -6.53
N GLU A 54 6.49 -4.05 -5.48
CA GLU A 54 6.37 -5.40 -4.90
C GLU A 54 5.02 -5.61 -4.23
N PHE A 55 4.55 -4.62 -3.47
CA PHE A 55 3.25 -4.66 -2.81
C PHE A 55 2.11 -4.87 -3.83
N LYS A 56 2.16 -4.15 -4.95
CA LYS A 56 1.19 -4.26 -6.04
C LYS A 56 1.22 -5.64 -6.69
N LYS A 57 2.41 -6.15 -7.05
CA LYS A 57 2.55 -7.49 -7.63
C LYS A 57 1.99 -8.58 -6.70
N SER A 58 2.33 -8.52 -5.42
CA SER A 58 1.86 -9.47 -4.42
C SER A 58 0.34 -9.41 -4.25
N THR A 59 -0.20 -8.20 -4.16
CA THR A 59 -1.64 -7.95 -4.04
C THR A 59 -2.43 -8.42 -5.27
N GLU A 60 -1.95 -8.11 -6.48
CA GLU A 60 -2.57 -8.58 -7.72
C GLU A 60 -2.56 -10.11 -7.83
N LYS A 61 -1.48 -10.77 -7.41
CA LYS A 61 -1.37 -12.23 -7.39
C LYS A 61 -2.34 -12.86 -6.38
N ALA A 62 -2.42 -12.29 -5.18
CA ALA A 62 -3.37 -12.73 -4.14
C ALA A 62 -4.82 -12.62 -4.63
N ILE A 63 -5.21 -11.49 -5.24
CA ILE A 63 -6.57 -11.29 -5.76
C ILE A 63 -6.88 -12.27 -6.90
N LYS A 64 -5.92 -12.52 -7.81
CA LYS A 64 -6.10 -13.53 -8.88
C LYS A 64 -6.29 -14.92 -8.31
N GLY A 65 -5.60 -15.27 -7.23
CA GLY A 65 -5.77 -16.54 -6.51
C GLY A 65 -7.15 -16.66 -5.89
N ILE A 66 -7.59 -15.65 -5.14
CA ILE A 66 -8.91 -15.60 -4.51
C ILE A 66 -10.03 -15.69 -5.57
N LYS A 67 -9.93 -14.93 -6.67
CA LYS A 67 -10.90 -15.02 -7.78
C LYS A 67 -10.97 -16.39 -8.44
N LYS A 68 -9.87 -17.15 -8.45
CA LYS A 68 -9.84 -18.52 -8.98
C LYS A 68 -10.48 -19.53 -8.03
N MET A 69 -10.42 -19.31 -6.72
CA MET A 69 -11.04 -20.18 -5.71
C MET A 69 -12.54 -19.94 -5.53
N PHE A 70 -13.02 -18.73 -5.80
CA PHE A 70 -14.44 -18.37 -5.75
C PHE A 70 -15.18 -18.58 -7.10
N LYS A 71 -14.63 -19.41 -8.00
CA LYS A 71 -15.26 -19.77 -9.28
C LYS A 71 -15.61 -21.26 -9.30
#